data_AF-A0A7C3HKK7-F1
#
_entry.id   AF-A0A7C3HKK7-F1
#
_cell.length_a   1.000
_cell.length_b   1.000
_cell.length_c   1.000
_cell.angle_alpha   90.00
_cell.angle_beta   90.00
_cell.angle_gamma   90.00
#
_symmetry.space_group_name_H-M   'P 1'
#
loop_
_entity.id
_entity.type
_entity.pdbx_description
1 polymer ?
#
loop_
_entity_poly.entity_id
_entity_poly.type
_entity_poly.pdbx_seq_one_letter_code
_entity_poly.pdbx_strand_id
1 'polypeptide(L)'
;SPDNAAKSYALLIAIGMTFGFIGDLVLSGLLPGGRNVMGGIAAFGLGHIFYITAILRYGNQTGLDNPATRWGSLIIWLIIAAIAWYFVVFRGQEATVLHWAALPYALLLAATTGFAAGLALQSSLFIGLAVGAALFLFSDLVLAAELFSGLKFKYIGDVIWLTYGPGQMLIVYSVSFAIRFLL
;
A
#
# COMPACT_ATOMS: atom_id res chain seq x y z
N SER A 1 27.21 3.05 1.75
CA SER A 1 27.46 1.87 2.58
C SER A 1 26.14 1.17 2.88
N PRO A 2 26.16 -0.13 3.17
CA PRO A 2 25.00 -0.90 3.64
C PRO A 2 24.22 -0.17 4.76
N ASP A 3 24.91 0.39 5.75
CA ASP A 3 24.28 1.15 6.85
C ASP A 3 23.43 2.35 6.39
N ASN A 4 23.87 3.04 5.33
CA ASN A 4 23.11 4.17 4.79
C ASN A 4 21.83 3.69 4.09
N ALA A 5 21.81 2.47 3.56
CA ALA A 5 20.64 1.90 2.92
C ALA A 5 19.55 1.58 3.95
N ALA A 6 19.89 0.93 5.06
CA ALA A 6 18.93 0.67 6.14
C ALA A 6 18.40 1.96 6.79
N LYS A 7 19.26 2.96 7.03
CA LYS A 7 18.82 4.26 7.59
C LYS A 7 17.86 4.99 6.64
N SER A 8 18.20 5.07 5.36
CA SER A 8 17.32 5.69 4.36
C SER A 8 16.01 4.94 4.22
N TYR A 9 16.03 3.61 4.27
CA TYR A 9 14.84 2.78 4.23
C TYR A 9 13.94 3.06 5.44
N ALA A 10 14.49 3.00 6.65
CA ALA A 10 13.76 3.25 7.89
C ALA A 10 13.10 4.64 7.91
N LEU A 11 13.83 5.68 7.49
CA LEU A 11 13.30 7.04 7.42
C LEU A 11 12.11 7.13 6.46
N LEU A 12 12.23 6.56 5.26
CA LEU A 12 11.16 6.60 4.26
C LEU A 12 9.94 5.79 4.71
N ILE A 13 10.13 4.62 5.35
CA ILE A 13 9.03 3.86 5.97
C ILE A 13 8.37 4.69 7.09
N ALA A 14 9.13 5.36 7.94
CA ALA A 14 8.56 6.19 9.01
C ALA A 14 7.76 7.38 8.47
N ILE A 15 8.24 8.05 7.41
CA ILE A 15 7.50 9.13 6.73
C ILE A 15 6.22 8.56 6.11
N GLY A 16 6.30 7.41 5.44
CA GLY A 16 5.14 6.73 4.86
C GLY A 16 4.06 6.42 5.90
N MET A 17 4.46 5.86 7.06
CA MET A 17 3.57 5.57 8.19
C MET A 17 2.94 6.85 8.76
N THR A 18 3.71 7.94 8.84
CA THR A 18 3.18 9.24 9.30
C THR A 18 2.05 9.74 8.39
N PHE A 19 2.22 9.63 7.08
CA PHE A 19 1.15 9.95 6.13
C PHE A 19 -0.04 8.99 6.24
N GLY A 20 0.20 7.70 6.47
CA GLY A 20 -0.86 6.72 6.75
C GLY A 20 -1.70 7.09 7.99
N PHE A 21 -1.03 7.48 9.08
CA PHE A 21 -1.68 7.97 10.29
C PHE A 21 -2.51 9.23 10.04
N ILE A 22 -1.99 10.18 9.26
CA ILE A 22 -2.78 11.36 8.83
C ILE A 22 -4.00 10.91 8.03
N GLY A 23 -3.85 9.95 7.12
CA GLY A 23 -4.94 9.36 6.36
C GLY A 23 -6.04 8.79 7.25
N ASP A 24 -5.67 8.03 8.29
CA ASP A 24 -6.60 7.50 9.29
C ASP A 24 -7.39 8.60 10.00
N LEU A 25 -6.72 9.68 10.42
CA LEU A 25 -7.37 10.81 11.10
C LEU A 25 -8.38 11.54 10.19
N VAL A 26 -8.03 11.70 8.91
CA VAL A 26 -8.88 12.33 7.91
C VAL A 26 -10.09 11.44 7.57
N LEU A 27 -9.88 10.13 7.41
CA LEU A 27 -10.92 9.19 7.02
C LEU A 27 -11.89 8.87 8.17
N SER A 28 -11.40 8.83 9.41
CA SER A 28 -12.22 8.66 10.62
C SER A 28 -13.08 9.89 10.93
N GLY A 29 -12.76 11.06 10.34
CA GLY A 29 -13.46 12.31 10.60
C GLY A 29 -13.13 12.94 11.95
N LEU A 30 -11.99 12.57 12.55
CA LEU A 30 -11.49 13.15 13.81
C LEU A 30 -10.96 14.58 13.63
N LEU A 31 -10.72 15.02 12.39
CA LEU A 31 -10.28 16.37 12.07
C LEU A 31 -11.47 17.33 11.80
N PRO A 32 -11.28 18.66 11.97
CA PRO A 32 -12.28 19.64 11.59
C PRO A 32 -12.69 19.49 10.12
N GLY A 33 -14.00 19.40 9.85
CA GLY A 33 -14.54 19.15 8.51
C GLY A 33 -15.11 17.73 8.29
N GLY A 34 -14.99 16.84 9.28
CA GLY A 34 -15.61 15.51 9.25
C GLY A 34 -14.90 14.53 8.30
N ARG A 35 -15.57 13.41 7.98
CA ARG A 35 -15.01 12.35 7.13
C ARG A 35 -14.74 12.86 5.71
N ASN A 36 -13.48 12.79 5.27
CA ASN A 36 -13.08 13.22 3.93
C ASN A 36 -12.31 12.13 3.18
N VAL A 37 -13.01 11.41 2.29
CA VAL A 37 -12.42 10.29 1.52
C VAL A 37 -11.30 10.77 0.60
N MET A 38 -11.45 11.92 -0.04
CA MET A 38 -10.44 12.43 -0.98
C MET A 38 -9.15 12.83 -0.25
N GLY A 39 -9.29 13.44 0.94
CA GLY A 39 -8.15 13.75 1.80
C GLY A 39 -7.44 12.48 2.31
N GLY A 40 -8.21 11.44 2.66
CA GLY A 40 -7.66 10.13 3.02
C GLY A 40 -6.85 9.51 1.88
N ILE A 41 -7.43 9.43 0.68
CA ILE A 41 -6.75 8.93 -0.53
C ILE A 41 -5.45 9.70 -0.80
N ALA A 42 -5.46 11.03 -0.67
CA ALA A 42 -4.28 11.85 -0.87
C ALA A 42 -3.18 11.56 0.16
N ALA A 43 -3.53 11.48 1.45
CA ALA A 43 -2.58 11.19 2.52
C ALA A 43 -1.99 9.79 2.39
N PHE A 44 -2.82 8.75 2.24
CA PHE A 44 -2.33 7.39 1.99
C PHE A 44 -1.49 7.31 0.72
N GLY A 45 -1.93 7.91 -0.38
CA GLY A 45 -1.18 7.94 -1.63
C GLY A 45 0.22 8.51 -1.45
N LEU A 46 0.37 9.63 -0.75
CA LEU A 46 1.69 10.18 -0.41
C LEU A 46 2.53 9.19 0.40
N GLY A 47 1.93 8.54 1.40
CA GLY A 47 2.62 7.51 2.19
C GLY A 47 3.17 6.37 1.34
N HIS A 48 2.38 5.88 0.39
CA HIS A 48 2.77 4.81 -0.52
C HIS A 48 3.89 5.22 -1.49
N ILE A 49 3.98 6.49 -1.90
CA ILE A 49 5.13 6.99 -2.66
C ILE A 49 6.42 6.84 -1.84
N PHE A 50 6.39 7.15 -0.55
CA PHE A 50 7.55 6.95 0.33
C PHE A 50 7.89 5.48 0.51
N TYR A 51 6.90 4.60 0.68
CA TYR A 51 7.12 3.14 0.74
C TYR A 51 7.76 2.60 -0.53
N ILE A 52 7.24 2.94 -1.72
CA ILE A 52 7.82 2.54 -3.01
C ILE A 52 9.25 3.05 -3.12
N THR A 53 9.49 4.31 -2.75
CA THR A 53 10.83 4.91 -2.78
C THR A 53 11.79 4.17 -1.84
N ALA A 54 11.33 3.76 -0.65
CA ALA A 54 12.11 2.96 0.29
C ALA A 54 12.51 1.62 -0.34
N ILE A 55 11.54 0.88 -0.86
CA ILE A 55 11.72 -0.45 -1.46
C ILE A 55 12.69 -0.41 -2.63
N LEU A 56 12.49 0.53 -3.56
CA LEU A 56 13.34 0.65 -4.75
C LEU A 56 14.76 1.05 -4.40
N ARG A 57 14.94 2.06 -3.53
CA ARG A 57 16.28 2.51 -3.11
C ARG A 57 17.03 1.41 -2.38
N TYR A 58 16.36 0.73 -1.45
CA TYR A 58 16.97 -0.36 -0.70
C TYR A 58 17.36 -1.51 -1.62
N GLY A 59 16.45 -1.95 -2.51
CA GLY A 59 16.76 -3.00 -3.47
C GLY A 59 17.97 -2.67 -4.36
N ASN A 60 18.03 -1.45 -4.89
CA ASN A 60 19.18 -1.00 -5.70
C ASN A 60 20.50 -0.95 -4.91
N GLN A 61 20.45 -0.52 -3.65
CA GLN A 61 21.66 -0.40 -2.81
C GLN A 61 22.17 -1.74 -2.29
N THR A 62 21.35 -2.79 -2.36
CA THR A 62 21.64 -4.13 -1.82
C THR A 62 21.75 -5.21 -2.90
N GLY A 63 21.58 -4.85 -4.18
CA GLY A 63 21.62 -5.80 -5.30
C GLY A 63 20.37 -6.66 -5.44
N LEU A 64 19.27 -6.32 -4.76
CA LEU A 64 17.94 -6.93 -4.93
C LEU A 64 17.14 -6.19 -6.01
N ASP A 65 17.77 -6.02 -7.17
CA ASP A 65 17.27 -5.23 -8.29
C ASP A 65 17.08 -6.00 -9.60
N ASN A 66 16.93 -7.32 -9.51
CA ASN A 66 16.61 -8.17 -10.66
C ASN A 66 15.39 -7.60 -11.42
N PRO A 67 15.56 -7.21 -12.71
CA PRO A 67 14.49 -6.58 -13.45
C PRO A 67 13.28 -7.48 -13.68
N ALA A 68 13.50 -8.79 -13.89
CA ALA A 68 12.43 -9.73 -14.21
C ALA A 68 11.48 -9.91 -13.02
N THR A 69 12.01 -10.11 -11.81
CA THR A 69 11.16 -10.25 -10.61
C THR A 69 10.49 -8.94 -10.24
N ARG A 70 11.20 -7.82 -10.34
CA ARG A 70 10.70 -6.48 -9.99
C ARG A 70 9.57 -6.03 -10.90
N TRP A 71 9.81 -6.01 -12.21
CA TRP A 71 8.82 -5.54 -13.18
C TRP A 71 7.73 -6.58 -13.44
N GLY A 72 8.06 -7.88 -13.41
CA GLY A 72 7.07 -8.94 -13.51
C GLY A 72 6.03 -8.87 -12.38
N SER A 73 6.49 -8.75 -11.13
CA SER A 73 5.60 -8.60 -9.97
C SER A 73 4.77 -7.32 -10.06
N LEU A 74 5.39 -6.20 -10.45
CA LEU A 74 4.66 -4.94 -10.64
C LEU A 74 3.51 -5.09 -11.64
N ILE A 75 3.79 -5.61 -12.84
CA ILE A 75 2.80 -5.74 -13.90
C ILE A 75 1.63 -6.62 -13.45
N ILE A 76 1.92 -7.75 -12.80
CA ILE A 76 0.89 -8.66 -12.26
C ILE A 76 -0.05 -7.90 -11.31
N TRP A 77 0.51 -7.18 -10.33
CA TRP A 77 -0.30 -6.47 -9.34
C TRP A 77 -1.05 -5.28 -9.95
N LEU A 78 -0.48 -4.57 -10.92
CA LEU A 78 -1.18 -3.50 -11.65
C LEU A 78 -2.39 -4.04 -12.43
N ILE A 79 -2.24 -5.20 -13.08
CA ILE A 79 -3.35 -5.87 -13.78
C ILE A 79 -4.44 -6.26 -12.78
N ILE A 80 -4.07 -6.88 -11.65
CA ILE A 80 -5.02 -7.27 -10.59
C ILE A 80 -5.81 -6.04 -10.11
N ALA A 81 -5.13 -4.93 -9.84
CA ALA A 81 -5.78 -3.71 -9.35
C ALA A 81 -6.64 -3.03 -10.41
N ALA A 82 -6.23 -3.00 -11.68
CA ALA A 82 -7.04 -2.47 -12.76
C ALA A 82 -8.34 -3.28 -12.94
N ILE A 83 -8.25 -4.61 -12.89
CA ILE A 83 -9.40 -5.52 -12.93
C ILE A 83 -10.31 -5.29 -11.71
N ALA A 84 -9.74 -5.26 -10.51
CA ALA A 84 -10.48 -5.05 -9.27
C ALA A 84 -11.19 -3.69 -9.25
N TRP A 85 -10.51 -2.60 -9.65
CA TRP A 85 -11.10 -1.27 -9.78
C TRP A 85 -12.26 -1.28 -10.79
N TYR A 86 -12.10 -1.90 -11.95
CA TYR A 86 -13.16 -1.95 -12.94
C TYR A 86 -14.41 -2.62 -12.38
N PHE A 87 -14.29 -3.77 -11.73
CA PHE A 87 -15.44 -4.52 -11.23
C PHE A 87 -16.05 -3.94 -9.95
N VAL A 88 -15.25 -3.38 -9.06
CA VAL A 88 -15.70 -2.88 -7.75
C VAL A 88 -16.11 -1.41 -7.81
N VAL A 89 -15.32 -0.58 -8.49
CA VAL A 89 -15.53 0.87 -8.49
C VAL A 89 -16.33 1.29 -9.72
N PHE A 90 -15.93 0.88 -10.92
CA PHE A 90 -16.43 1.52 -12.15
C PHE A 90 -17.70 0.87 -12.73
N ARG A 91 -17.78 -0.46 -12.73
CA ARG A 91 -18.81 -1.20 -13.46
C ARG A 91 -20.19 -0.98 -12.83
N GLY A 92 -21.13 -0.50 -13.65
CA GLY A 92 -22.54 -0.36 -13.26
C GLY A 92 -22.83 0.85 -12.36
N GLN A 93 -21.87 1.77 -12.24
CA GLN A 93 -22.00 3.01 -11.47
C GLN A 93 -21.95 4.24 -12.39
N GLU A 94 -22.60 5.34 -11.98
CA GLU A 94 -22.40 6.64 -12.62
C GLU A 94 -21.06 7.23 -12.17
N ALA A 95 -20.11 7.34 -13.11
CA ALA A 95 -18.74 7.72 -12.79
C ALA A 95 -18.63 9.17 -12.30
N THR A 96 -18.34 9.34 -11.00
CA THR A 96 -18.00 10.63 -10.40
C THR A 96 -16.49 10.88 -10.40
N VAL A 97 -16.06 12.09 -10.04
CA VAL A 97 -14.62 12.41 -9.86
C VAL A 97 -13.93 11.42 -8.91
N LEU A 98 -14.63 10.97 -7.87
CA LEU A 98 -14.08 10.02 -6.89
C LEU A 98 -13.82 8.63 -7.50
N HIS A 99 -14.63 8.19 -8.46
CA HIS A 99 -14.42 6.92 -9.17
C HIS A 99 -13.14 6.95 -10.01
N TRP A 100 -12.92 8.07 -10.71
CA TRP A 100 -11.71 8.29 -11.50
C TRP A 100 -10.48 8.49 -10.63
N ALA A 101 -10.61 9.17 -9.48
CA ALA A 101 -9.52 9.35 -8.52
C ALA A 101 -9.10 8.02 -7.84
N ALA A 102 -10.03 7.07 -7.69
CA ALA A 102 -9.73 5.76 -7.11
C ALA A 102 -8.81 4.90 -7.99
N LEU A 103 -8.79 5.08 -9.32
CA LEU A 103 -7.92 4.30 -10.20
C LEU A 103 -6.42 4.56 -9.97
N PRO A 104 -5.90 5.80 -10.11
CA PRO A 104 -4.47 6.06 -9.89
C PRO A 104 -4.05 5.70 -8.46
N TYR A 105 -4.94 5.87 -7.50
CA TYR A 105 -4.72 5.43 -6.12
C TYR A 105 -4.59 3.90 -6.01
N ALA A 106 -5.53 3.14 -6.57
CA ALA A 106 -5.48 1.67 -6.57
C ALA A 106 -4.22 1.14 -7.27
N LEU A 107 -3.82 1.75 -8.40
CA LEU A 107 -2.58 1.40 -9.11
C LEU A 107 -1.34 1.72 -8.27
N LEU A 108 -1.35 2.79 -7.47
CA LEU A 108 -0.25 3.14 -6.58
C LEU A 108 -0.11 2.15 -5.40
N LEU A 109 -1.22 1.75 -4.79
CA LEU A 109 -1.23 0.70 -3.76
C LEU A 109 -0.74 -0.64 -4.33
N ALA A 110 -1.20 -0.99 -5.53
CA ALA A 110 -0.77 -2.17 -6.25
C ALA A 110 0.71 -2.12 -6.63
N ALA A 111 1.23 -0.95 -6.99
CA ALA A 111 2.66 -0.77 -7.24
C ALA A 111 3.49 -1.02 -5.97
N THR A 112 3.02 -0.56 -4.81
CA THR A 112 3.66 -0.87 -3.53
C THR A 112 3.72 -2.38 -3.30
N THR A 113 2.60 -3.07 -3.52
CA THR A 113 2.49 -4.53 -3.36
C THR A 113 3.38 -5.26 -4.36
N GLY A 114 3.40 -4.82 -5.62
CA GLY A 114 4.22 -5.40 -6.68
C GLY A 114 5.72 -5.27 -6.42
N PHE A 115 6.18 -4.09 -5.99
CA PHE A 115 7.58 -3.90 -5.63
C PHE A 115 7.96 -4.67 -4.36
N ALA A 116 7.08 -4.72 -3.36
CA ALA A 116 7.29 -5.53 -2.16
C ALA A 116 7.39 -7.02 -2.49
N ALA A 117 6.49 -7.54 -3.33
CA ALA A 117 6.52 -8.93 -3.79
C ALA A 117 7.79 -9.21 -4.61
N GLY A 118 8.18 -8.31 -5.52
CA GLY A 118 9.41 -8.43 -6.29
C GLY A 118 10.67 -8.45 -5.42
N LEU A 119 10.67 -7.73 -4.29
CA LEU A 119 11.74 -7.79 -3.30
C LEU A 119 11.72 -9.12 -2.54
N ALA A 120 10.54 -9.59 -2.12
CA ALA A 120 10.34 -10.86 -1.42
C ALA A 120 10.72 -12.10 -2.25
N LEU A 121 10.53 -12.05 -3.57
CA LEU A 121 10.97 -13.11 -4.49
C LEU A 121 12.49 -13.23 -4.59
N GLN A 122 13.22 -12.15 -4.28
CA GLN A 122 14.69 -12.15 -4.26
C GLN A 122 15.25 -12.44 -2.87
N SER A 123 14.50 -12.13 -1.80
CA SER A 123 14.89 -12.42 -0.43
C SER A 123 13.68 -12.66 0.46
N SER A 124 13.62 -13.86 1.06
CA SER A 124 12.49 -14.31 1.89
C SER A 124 12.28 -13.46 3.16
N LEU A 125 13.28 -12.69 3.58
CA LEU A 125 13.17 -11.73 4.69
C LEU A 125 12.10 -10.65 4.44
N PHE A 126 11.75 -10.39 3.18
CA PHE A 126 10.75 -9.39 2.81
C PHE A 126 9.35 -9.98 2.54
N ILE A 127 9.11 -11.27 2.80
CA ILE A 127 7.76 -11.87 2.69
C ILE A 127 6.76 -11.11 3.56
N GLY A 128 7.16 -10.73 4.79
CA GLY A 128 6.31 -9.93 5.68
C GLY A 128 5.87 -8.61 5.04
N LEU A 129 6.80 -7.90 4.38
CA LEU A 129 6.50 -6.66 3.66
C LEU A 129 5.49 -6.89 2.51
N ALA A 130 5.69 -7.94 1.71
CA ALA A 130 4.80 -8.28 0.60
C ALA A 130 3.39 -8.64 1.08
N VAL A 131 3.28 -9.46 2.14
CA VAL A 131 2.01 -9.79 2.78
C VAL A 131 1.36 -8.53 3.35
N GLY A 132 2.15 -7.66 3.99
CA GLY A 132 1.67 -6.40 4.56
C GLY A 132 1.05 -5.48 3.52
N ALA A 133 1.74 -5.25 2.41
CA ALA A 133 1.25 -4.45 1.30
C ALA A 133 -0.01 -5.06 0.64
N ALA A 134 -0.05 -6.39 0.49
CA ALA A 134 -1.21 -7.08 -0.07
C ALA A 134 -2.45 -6.98 0.84
N LEU A 135 -2.26 -7.12 2.16
CA LEU A 135 -3.32 -6.92 3.15
C LEU A 135 -3.85 -5.49 3.14
N PHE A 136 -2.96 -4.51 3.02
CA PHE A 136 -3.35 -3.10 2.86
C PHE A 136 -4.21 -2.92 1.61
N LEU A 137 -3.74 -3.38 0.44
CA LEU A 137 -4.49 -3.27 -0.82
C LEU A 137 -5.86 -3.97 -0.73
N PHE A 138 -5.93 -5.12 -0.06
CA PHE A 138 -7.18 -5.83 0.17
C PHE A 138 -8.13 -5.04 1.07
N SER A 139 -7.64 -4.47 2.17
CA SER A 139 -8.43 -3.59 3.04
C SER A 139 -9.07 -2.45 2.25
N ASP A 140 -8.27 -1.77 1.43
CA ASP A 140 -8.73 -0.65 0.61
C ASP A 140 -9.72 -1.07 -0.47
N LEU A 141 -9.58 -2.29 -1.01
CA LEU A 141 -10.56 -2.85 -1.94
C LEU A 141 -11.91 -3.11 -1.26
N VAL A 142 -11.92 -3.61 -0.02
CA VAL A 142 -13.15 -3.81 0.75
C VAL A 142 -13.79 -2.47 1.09
N LEU A 143 -12.99 -1.47 1.50
CA LEU A 143 -13.46 -0.10 1.73
C LEU A 143 -14.04 0.52 0.45
N ALA A 144 -13.39 0.33 -0.70
CA ALA A 144 -13.91 0.77 -1.99
C ALA A 144 -15.23 0.05 -2.35
N ALA A 145 -15.35 -1.24 -2.09
CA ALA A 145 -16.59 -1.98 -2.31
C ALA A 145 -17.75 -1.47 -1.44
N GLU A 146 -17.47 -1.10 -0.19
CA GLU A 146 -18.44 -0.45 0.69
C GLU A 146 -18.89 0.91 0.12
N LEU A 147 -17.92 1.73 -0.32
CA LEU A 147 -18.16 3.09 -0.79
C LEU A 147 -18.86 3.18 -2.15
N PHE A 148 -18.47 2.33 -3.11
CA PHE A 148 -18.90 2.44 -4.50
C PHE A 148 -19.89 1.36 -4.92
N SER A 149 -19.71 0.11 -4.47
CA SER A 149 -20.60 -1.00 -4.84
C SER A 149 -21.77 -1.20 -3.87
N GLY A 150 -21.79 -0.47 -2.75
CA GLY A 150 -22.79 -0.64 -1.69
C GLY A 150 -22.64 -1.97 -0.93
N LEU A 151 -21.47 -2.61 -0.96
CA LEU A 151 -21.20 -3.84 -0.21
C LEU A 151 -21.42 -3.57 1.29
N LYS A 152 -22.29 -4.36 1.92
CA LYS A 152 -22.62 -4.21 3.34
C LYS A 152 -22.76 -5.58 3.99
N PHE A 153 -22.08 -5.76 5.12
CA PHE A 153 -22.26 -6.90 6.02
C PHE A 153 -21.86 -6.51 7.45
N LYS A 154 -22.34 -7.26 8.44
CA LYS A 154 -22.29 -6.90 9.87
C LYS A 154 -20.90 -6.49 10.40
N TYR A 155 -19.82 -7.01 9.80
CA TYR A 155 -18.45 -6.85 10.28
C TYR A 155 -17.52 -6.23 9.23
N ILE A 156 -18.05 -5.48 8.26
CA ILE A 156 -17.25 -4.91 7.18
C ILE A 156 -16.14 -3.98 7.70
N GLY A 157 -16.45 -3.15 8.70
CA GLY A 157 -15.47 -2.31 9.36
C GLY A 157 -14.36 -3.12 10.05
N ASP A 158 -14.71 -4.22 10.71
CA ASP A 158 -13.73 -5.08 11.37
C ASP A 158 -12.81 -5.77 10.35
N VAL A 159 -13.33 -6.20 9.20
CA VAL A 159 -12.53 -6.79 8.12
C VAL A 159 -11.54 -5.77 7.56
N ILE A 160 -11.99 -4.53 7.33
CA ILE A 160 -11.13 -3.43 6.87
C ILE A 160 -10.01 -3.22 7.91
N TRP A 161 -10.34 -3.04 9.19
CA TRP A 161 -9.34 -2.78 10.24
C TRP A 161 -8.39 -3.94 10.50
N LEU A 162 -8.88 -5.19 10.50
CA LEU A 162 -8.08 -6.39 10.76
C LEU A 162 -7.16 -6.76 9.60
N THR A 163 -7.40 -6.22 8.40
CA THR A 163 -6.49 -6.38 7.26
C THR A 163 -5.55 -5.18 7.14
N TYR A 164 -6.06 -3.96 7.31
CA TYR A 164 -5.28 -2.72 7.36
C TYR A 164 -4.22 -2.72 8.45
N GLY A 165 -4.60 -2.88 9.72
CA GLY A 165 -3.71 -2.69 10.86
C GLY A 165 -2.51 -3.64 10.84
N PRO A 166 -2.71 -4.96 10.74
CA PRO A 166 -1.62 -5.91 10.54
C PRO A 166 -0.84 -5.68 9.24
N GLY A 167 -1.50 -5.24 8.17
CA GLY A 167 -0.85 -4.89 6.90
C GLY A 167 0.18 -3.77 7.08
N GLN A 168 -0.24 -2.67 7.68
CA GLN A 168 0.60 -1.50 7.99
C GLN A 168 1.71 -1.86 8.99
N MET A 169 1.38 -2.67 10.01
CA MET A 169 2.36 -3.19 10.97
C MET A 169 3.48 -3.94 10.25
N LEU A 170 3.15 -4.87 9.35
CA LEU A 170 4.14 -5.66 8.61
C LEU A 170 5.02 -4.80 7.70
N ILE A 171 4.47 -3.73 7.09
CA ILE A 171 5.26 -2.75 6.33
C ILE A 171 6.28 -2.07 7.25
N VAL A 172 5.89 -1.66 8.46
CA VAL A 172 6.82 -1.02 9.41
C VAL A 172 7.88 -2.01 9.91
N TYR A 173 7.51 -3.24 10.28
CA TYR A 173 8.46 -4.26 10.74
C TYR A 173 9.46 -4.69 9.67
N SER A 174 9.20 -4.42 8.39
CA SER A 174 10.17 -4.62 7.32
C SER A 174 11.50 -3.91 7.56
N VAL A 175 11.51 -2.83 8.34
CA VAL A 175 12.73 -2.11 8.75
C VAL A 175 13.68 -3.02 9.53
N SER A 176 13.16 -3.84 10.46
CA SER A 176 13.99 -4.78 11.22
C SER A 176 14.62 -5.84 10.32
N PHE A 177 13.89 -6.29 9.29
CA PHE A 177 14.42 -7.25 8.32
C PHE A 177 15.42 -6.62 7.36
N ALA A 178 15.22 -5.36 6.97
CA ALA A 178 16.16 -4.58 6.18
C ALA A 178 17.50 -4.37 6.90
N ILE A 179 17.48 -4.20 8.23
CA ILE A 179 18.70 -4.15 9.05
C ILE A 179 19.37 -5.53 9.10
N ARG A 180 18.59 -6.60 9.36
CA ARG A 180 19.11 -7.98 9.45
C ARG A 180 19.76 -8.47 8.16
N PHE A 181 19.25 -8.08 7.00
CA PHE A 181 19.83 -8.48 5.71
C PHE A 181 21.26 -7.95 5.49
N LEU A 182 21.67 -6.89 6.20
CA LEU A 182 22.98 -6.28 6.07
C LEU A 182 24.02 -6.81 7.07
N LEU A 183 23.60 -7.71 7.97
CA LEU A 183 24.45 -8.38 8.97
C LEU A 183 24.87 -9.76 8.45
#